data_AF-A0A222VTH7-F1
#
_entry.id   AF-A0A222VTH7-F1
#
_cell.length_a   1.000
_cell.length_b   1.000
_cell.length_c   1.000
_cell.angle_alpha   90.00
_cell.angle_beta   90.00
_cell.angle_gamma   90.00
#
_symmetry.space_group_name_H-M   'P 1'
#
loop_
_entity.id
_entity.type
_entity.pdbx_description
1 polymer ?
#
loop_
_entity_poly.entity_id
_entity_poly.type
_entity_poly.pdbx_seq_one_letter_code
_entity_poly.pdbx_strand_id
1 'polypeptide(L)'
;MLSAFVVLFAATACSAPAQPERSCSPARPDVGSVEGWVGYLGAHPGDVALVADDGRGRIVERRAHEVQPMASAGKVLNLVAYAMAVAEGTVSPGDPVRVGDWERWAVLGGGEQAHADALDDLGVPRNGMRARDPGQVVTLGQVVSRMIVRSDNAAPDYLRDLLGDDALTRAAGAVGWADPELPSTTGLTVSFFTPELLPRQGGRAARRAAEWEIARRYAYDSAFRADVDSRQVPKGADEPAFVEGGPGGTARQLASLWSAIAHGTFPGAAIARGIVERVPEPEPGLLAIGAKGGNAPGVLARGTEIRRDDGTVAVAVVLVRSMSAEDTGRVNRSSVAFNDFLTAIARDPSILPAPRCLPAR
;
A
#
# COMPACT_ATOMS: atom_id res chain seq x y z
N MET A 1 45.08 58.90 -33.02
CA MET A 1 44.66 57.82 -33.94
C MET A 1 44.41 56.58 -33.11
N LEU A 2 43.14 56.28 -32.80
CA LEU A 2 42.72 55.10 -32.04
C LEU A 2 42.34 54.00 -33.03
N SER A 3 42.98 52.84 -32.95
CA SER A 3 42.57 51.63 -33.69
C SER A 3 41.81 50.70 -32.75
N ALA A 4 40.52 50.51 -33.01
CA ALA A 4 39.67 49.56 -32.31
C ALA A 4 39.84 48.16 -32.92
N PHE A 5 40.26 47.19 -32.10
CA PHE A 5 40.22 45.76 -32.43
C PHE A 5 38.86 45.19 -32.01
N VAL A 6 38.07 44.73 -32.97
CA VAL A 6 36.86 43.94 -32.73
C VAL A 6 37.28 42.47 -32.62
N VAL A 7 37.11 41.88 -31.44
CA VAL A 7 37.30 40.43 -31.21
C VAL A 7 35.94 39.75 -31.38
N LEU A 8 35.83 38.90 -32.40
CA LEU A 8 34.67 38.03 -32.63
C LEU A 8 34.78 36.79 -31.71
N PHE A 9 33.88 36.65 -30.74
CA PHE A 9 33.70 35.40 -30.01
C PHE A 9 32.80 34.46 -30.82
N ALA A 10 33.37 33.37 -31.35
CA ALA A 10 32.60 32.28 -31.92
C ALA A 10 32.04 31.41 -30.78
N ALA A 11 30.72 31.48 -30.55
CA ALA A 11 30.03 30.57 -29.66
C ALA A 11 29.91 29.19 -30.33
N THR A 12 30.77 28.25 -29.97
CA THR A 12 30.58 26.83 -30.28
C THR A 12 29.47 26.28 -29.38
N ALA A 13 28.26 26.23 -29.92
CA ALA A 13 27.16 25.48 -29.33
C ALA A 13 27.50 23.98 -29.40
N CYS A 14 27.83 23.38 -28.25
CA CYS A 14 27.87 21.93 -28.12
C CYS A 14 26.44 21.39 -28.23
N SER A 15 26.04 20.95 -29.42
CA SER A 15 24.83 20.16 -29.60
C SER A 15 24.99 18.83 -28.87
N ALA A 16 24.24 18.65 -27.79
CA ALA A 16 24.11 17.34 -27.15
C ALA A 16 23.58 16.33 -28.18
N PRO A 17 24.09 15.09 -28.23
CA PRO A 17 23.56 14.07 -29.13
C PRO A 17 22.09 13.82 -28.78
N ALA A 18 21.23 13.91 -29.81
CA ALA A 18 19.81 13.59 -29.69
C ALA A 18 19.67 12.15 -29.18
N GLN A 19 18.99 11.97 -28.05
CA GLN A 19 18.64 10.63 -27.59
C GLN A 19 17.74 9.98 -28.65
N PRO A 20 17.97 8.70 -29.01
CA PRO A 20 17.12 8.01 -29.98
C PRO A 20 15.68 8.07 -29.51
N GLU A 21 14.79 8.59 -30.37
CA GLU A 21 13.37 8.60 -30.10
C GLU A 21 12.90 7.16 -29.87
N ARG A 22 12.56 6.81 -28.62
CA ARG A 22 11.98 5.51 -28.33
C ARG A 22 10.68 5.40 -29.11
N SER A 23 10.64 4.42 -30.02
CA SER A 23 9.43 4.03 -30.75
C SER A 23 8.31 3.79 -29.74
N CYS A 24 7.14 4.38 -29.96
CA CYS A 24 5.94 4.13 -29.15
C CYS A 24 5.34 2.73 -29.40
N SER A 25 6.11 1.77 -29.91
CA SER A 25 5.66 0.38 -30.08
C SER A 25 5.36 -0.21 -28.70
N PRO A 26 4.10 -0.51 -28.36
CA PRO A 26 3.77 -1.00 -27.03
C PRO A 26 4.35 -2.40 -26.86
N ALA A 27 5.03 -2.62 -25.73
CA ALA A 27 5.33 -3.96 -25.25
C ALA A 27 4.04 -4.78 -25.16
N ARG A 28 4.11 -6.09 -25.41
CA ARG A 28 2.95 -6.96 -25.26
C ARG A 28 2.51 -6.95 -23.78
N PRO A 29 1.26 -6.65 -23.44
CA PRO A 29 0.81 -6.59 -22.06
C PRO A 29 0.78 -8.00 -21.42
N ASP A 30 1.43 -8.14 -20.26
CA ASP A 30 1.33 -9.31 -19.38
C ASP A 30 1.73 -8.96 -17.93
N VAL A 31 1.44 -9.84 -16.96
CA VAL A 31 1.77 -9.62 -15.53
C VAL A 31 2.93 -10.49 -15.01
N GLY A 32 3.63 -11.19 -15.90
CA GLY A 32 4.69 -12.16 -15.60
C GLY A 32 6.12 -11.65 -15.84
N SER A 33 6.30 -10.44 -16.36
CA SER A 33 7.62 -9.85 -16.59
C SER A 33 7.60 -8.32 -16.42
N VAL A 34 8.77 -7.70 -16.24
CA VAL A 34 8.92 -6.24 -16.15
C VAL A 34 8.42 -5.57 -17.44
N GLU A 35 8.85 -6.06 -18.61
CA GLU A 35 8.41 -5.55 -19.91
C GLU A 35 6.90 -5.74 -20.12
N GLY A 36 6.38 -6.89 -19.70
CA GLY A 36 4.95 -7.19 -19.68
C GLY A 36 4.15 -6.15 -18.91
N TRP A 37 4.60 -5.79 -17.70
CA TRP A 37 3.96 -4.77 -16.87
C TRP A 37 4.00 -3.39 -17.52
N VAL A 38 5.09 -3.04 -18.19
CA VAL A 38 5.15 -1.80 -19.00
C VAL A 38 4.09 -1.82 -20.11
N GLY A 39 3.94 -2.96 -20.80
CA GLY A 39 2.85 -3.17 -21.78
C GLY A 39 1.46 -3.09 -21.15
N TYR A 40 1.28 -3.66 -19.95
CA TYR A 40 0.03 -3.64 -19.19
C TYR A 40 -0.40 -2.21 -18.86
N LEU A 41 0.52 -1.35 -18.43
CA LEU A 41 0.25 0.08 -18.24
C LEU A 41 -0.28 0.73 -19.53
N GLY A 42 0.31 0.40 -20.67
CA GLY A 42 -0.11 0.90 -21.98
C GLY A 42 -1.53 0.45 -22.35
N ALA A 43 -1.85 -0.81 -22.11
CA ALA A 43 -3.14 -1.41 -22.45
C ALA A 43 -4.28 -1.00 -21.49
N HIS A 44 -3.95 -0.61 -20.25
CA HIS A 44 -4.91 -0.28 -19.19
C HIS A 44 -4.79 1.18 -18.70
N PRO A 45 -4.92 2.18 -19.59
CA PRO A 45 -4.82 3.59 -19.22
C PRO A 45 -5.92 4.06 -18.25
N GLY A 46 -7.06 3.35 -18.29
CA GLY A 46 -8.26 3.53 -17.49
C GLY A 46 -8.10 3.17 -16.01
N ASP A 47 -7.12 2.33 -15.70
CA ASP A 47 -7.19 1.48 -14.51
C ASP A 47 -5.91 1.45 -13.69
N VAL A 48 -4.86 2.16 -14.13
CA VAL A 48 -3.58 2.21 -13.41
C VAL A 48 -3.22 3.64 -13.00
N ALA A 49 -3.04 3.86 -11.70
CA ALA A 49 -2.37 5.03 -11.15
C ALA A 49 -0.94 4.69 -10.71
N LEU A 50 0.00 5.58 -10.97
CA LEU A 50 1.42 5.35 -10.77
C LEU A 50 2.15 6.62 -10.35
N VAL A 51 3.12 6.47 -9.46
CA VAL A 51 4.20 7.42 -9.17
C VAL A 51 5.50 6.65 -9.16
N ALA A 52 6.53 7.14 -9.85
CA ALA A 52 7.89 6.62 -9.80
C ALA A 52 8.86 7.81 -9.71
N ASP A 53 9.63 7.87 -8.64
CA ASP A 53 10.64 8.89 -8.34
C ASP A 53 11.97 8.18 -8.07
N ASP A 54 13.03 8.52 -8.81
CA ASP A 54 14.36 7.90 -8.61
C ASP A 54 15.18 8.49 -7.46
N GLY A 55 14.70 9.59 -6.86
CA GLY A 55 15.42 10.35 -5.84
C GLY A 55 16.58 11.17 -6.41
N ARG A 56 16.70 11.24 -7.73
CA ARG A 56 17.78 11.91 -8.49
C ARG A 56 17.23 12.90 -9.51
N GLY A 57 15.98 13.30 -9.34
CA GLY A 57 15.32 14.35 -10.12
C GLY A 57 14.49 13.84 -11.30
N ARG A 58 14.35 12.52 -11.50
CA ARG A 58 13.39 11.96 -12.46
C ARG A 58 12.16 11.46 -11.76
N ILE A 59 11.03 12.01 -12.17
CA ILE A 59 9.70 11.64 -11.67
C ILE A 59 8.80 11.34 -12.86
N VAL A 60 8.10 10.21 -12.81
CA VAL A 60 7.04 9.83 -13.74
C VAL A 60 5.76 9.59 -12.95
N GLU A 61 4.69 10.22 -13.38
CA GLU A 61 3.40 10.15 -12.71
C GLU A 61 2.28 9.93 -13.71
N ARG A 62 1.29 9.13 -13.29
CA ARG A 62 0.11 8.88 -14.08
C ARG A 62 -1.08 8.72 -13.16
N ARG A 63 -2.12 9.53 -13.37
CA ARG A 63 -3.35 9.49 -12.56
C ARG A 63 -3.05 9.51 -11.06
N ALA A 64 -1.94 10.17 -10.68
CA ALA A 64 -1.35 10.06 -9.36
C ALA A 64 -2.25 10.60 -8.24
N HIS A 65 -3.23 11.44 -8.61
CA HIS A 65 -4.21 12.05 -7.72
C HIS A 65 -5.59 11.38 -7.74
N GLU A 66 -5.75 10.30 -8.51
CA GLU A 66 -7.04 9.61 -8.56
C GLU A 66 -7.15 8.60 -7.43
N VAL A 67 -8.30 8.64 -6.75
CA VAL A 67 -8.61 7.70 -5.69
C VAL A 67 -8.83 6.32 -6.30
N GLN A 68 -8.02 5.36 -5.86
CA GLN A 68 -8.14 3.94 -6.19
C GLN A 68 -8.10 3.09 -4.92
N PRO A 69 -8.65 1.87 -4.97
CA PRO A 69 -8.53 0.92 -3.86
C PRO A 69 -7.06 0.61 -3.58
N MET A 70 -6.68 0.61 -2.31
CA MET A 70 -5.30 0.33 -1.91
C MET A 70 -5.12 -1.07 -1.32
N ALA A 71 -6.21 -1.82 -1.14
CA ALA A 71 -6.20 -3.09 -0.42
C ALA A 71 -5.34 -2.97 0.87
N SER A 72 -4.51 -3.97 1.15
CA SER A 72 -3.61 -3.97 2.29
C SER A 72 -2.38 -3.04 2.19
N ALA A 73 -2.20 -2.29 1.10
CA ALA A 73 -1.16 -1.25 1.05
C ALA A 73 -1.50 -0.06 1.95
N GLY A 74 -2.78 0.20 2.22
CA GLY A 74 -3.22 1.27 3.15
C GLY A 74 -2.80 1.05 4.61
N LYS A 75 -2.45 -0.19 4.99
CA LYS A 75 -2.02 -0.53 6.36
C LYS A 75 -0.75 0.19 6.80
N VAL A 76 0.05 0.70 5.87
CA VAL A 76 1.26 1.46 6.23
C VAL A 76 0.90 2.78 6.93
N LEU A 77 -0.29 3.35 6.69
CA LEU A 77 -0.76 4.50 7.47
C LEU A 77 -0.94 4.14 8.96
N ASN A 78 -1.46 2.95 9.27
CA ASN A 78 -1.57 2.45 10.65
C ASN A 78 -0.19 2.23 11.28
N LEU A 79 0.80 1.80 10.49
CA LEU A 79 2.19 1.70 10.96
C LEU A 79 2.77 3.09 11.31
N VAL A 80 2.50 4.12 10.51
CA VAL A 80 2.94 5.49 10.82
C VAL A 80 2.30 5.97 12.12
N ALA A 81 1.00 5.75 12.30
CA ALA A 81 0.30 6.11 13.54
C ALA A 81 0.88 5.40 14.77
N TYR A 82 1.15 4.10 14.66
CA TYR A 82 1.83 3.34 15.72
C TYR A 82 3.23 3.90 16.01
N ALA A 83 4.04 4.13 14.97
CA ALA A 83 5.41 4.59 15.12
C ALA A 83 5.48 5.98 15.80
N MET A 84 4.57 6.88 15.45
CA MET A 84 4.41 8.17 16.11
C MET A 84 3.98 8.01 17.57
N ALA A 85 2.98 7.16 17.84
CA ALA A 85 2.51 6.91 19.21
C ALA A 85 3.62 6.33 20.11
N VAL A 86 4.50 5.48 19.57
CA VAL A 86 5.69 4.99 20.29
C VAL A 86 6.70 6.10 20.53
N ALA A 87 6.99 6.94 19.54
CA ALA A 87 7.93 8.05 19.69
C ALA A 87 7.43 9.10 20.70
N GLU A 88 6.12 9.26 20.81
CA GLU A 88 5.45 10.12 21.80
C GLU A 88 5.38 9.48 23.20
N GLY A 89 5.67 8.17 23.33
CA GLY A 89 5.56 7.43 24.59
C GLY A 89 4.14 7.10 25.02
N THR A 90 3.15 7.25 24.12
CA THR A 90 1.73 6.91 24.38
C THR A 90 1.53 5.40 24.44
N VAL A 91 2.31 4.64 23.67
CA VAL A 91 2.37 3.18 23.70
C VAL A 91 3.84 2.72 23.61
N SER A 92 4.11 1.48 23.98
CA SER A 92 5.42 0.84 23.85
C SER A 92 5.34 -0.39 22.94
N PRO A 93 6.36 -0.70 22.12
CA PRO A 93 6.42 -1.96 21.38
C PRO A 93 6.31 -3.20 22.26
N GLY A 94 6.73 -3.10 23.53
CA GLY A 94 6.65 -4.18 24.51
C GLY A 94 5.32 -4.30 25.25
N ASP A 95 4.34 -3.42 24.98
CA ASP A 95 3.05 -3.46 25.67
C ASP A 95 2.38 -4.82 25.46
N PRO A 96 1.86 -5.45 26.54
CA PRO A 96 1.22 -6.76 26.45
C PRO A 96 -0.13 -6.66 25.75
N VAL A 97 -0.35 -7.53 24.77
CA VAL A 97 -1.61 -7.68 24.04
C VAL A 97 -2.10 -9.11 24.24
N ARG A 98 -3.30 -9.26 24.82
CA ARG A 98 -3.96 -10.57 24.84
C ARG A 98 -4.37 -10.92 23.41
N VAL A 99 -4.10 -12.15 22.99
CA VAL A 99 -4.43 -12.60 21.64
C VAL A 99 -5.92 -12.45 21.36
N GLY A 100 -6.80 -12.73 22.32
CA GLY A 100 -8.24 -12.52 22.16
C GLY A 100 -8.66 -11.06 21.91
N ASP A 101 -7.88 -10.08 22.39
CA ASP A 101 -8.18 -8.65 22.18
C ASP A 101 -7.84 -8.18 20.76
N TRP A 102 -6.83 -8.79 20.15
CA TRP A 102 -6.48 -8.58 18.74
C TRP A 102 -7.37 -9.43 17.82
N GLU A 103 -7.53 -10.71 18.15
CA GLU A 103 -8.25 -11.69 17.34
C GLU A 103 -9.74 -11.36 17.18
N ARG A 104 -10.37 -10.64 18.11
CA ARG A 104 -11.79 -10.22 17.99
C ARG A 104 -12.07 -9.41 16.71
N TRP A 105 -11.03 -8.84 16.09
CA TRP A 105 -11.12 -8.09 14.83
C TRP A 105 -10.89 -8.98 13.58
N ALA A 106 -10.41 -10.21 13.72
CA ALA A 106 -10.22 -11.13 12.59
C ALA A 106 -11.56 -11.77 12.19
N VAL A 107 -11.86 -11.78 10.89
CA VAL A 107 -13.16 -12.24 10.36
C VAL A 107 -13.07 -13.70 9.93
N LEU A 108 -13.94 -14.58 10.44
CA LEU A 108 -13.97 -15.96 9.98
C LEU A 108 -14.65 -16.06 8.61
N GLY A 109 -13.87 -16.33 7.57
CA GLY A 109 -14.39 -16.57 6.21
C GLY A 109 -13.72 -15.69 5.15
N GLY A 110 -14.16 -15.83 3.89
CA GLY A 110 -13.68 -14.96 2.80
C GLY A 110 -12.22 -15.16 2.39
N GLY A 111 -11.59 -16.28 2.76
CA GLY A 111 -10.18 -16.55 2.42
C GLY A 111 -9.17 -15.79 3.27
N GLU A 112 -9.56 -15.28 4.45
CA GLU A 112 -8.68 -14.52 5.35
C GLU A 112 -7.65 -15.42 6.06
N GLN A 113 -6.63 -15.93 5.35
CA GLN A 113 -5.58 -16.78 5.95
C GLN A 113 -4.53 -15.97 6.75
N ALA A 114 -4.42 -14.66 6.50
CA ALA A 114 -3.36 -13.80 7.02
C ALA A 114 -3.28 -13.79 8.56
N HIS A 115 -4.41 -13.86 9.27
CA HIS A 115 -4.41 -13.90 10.73
C HIS A 115 -3.90 -15.23 11.28
N ALA A 116 -4.32 -16.36 10.70
CA ALA A 116 -3.80 -17.67 11.10
C ALA A 116 -2.29 -17.78 10.86
N ASP A 117 -1.81 -17.28 9.71
CA ASP A 117 -0.36 -17.23 9.43
C ASP A 117 0.39 -16.33 10.41
N ALA A 118 -0.24 -15.23 10.86
CA ALA A 118 0.30 -14.35 11.88
C ALA A 118 0.41 -15.04 13.24
N LEU A 119 -0.59 -15.84 13.63
CA LEU A 119 -0.54 -16.66 14.84
C LEU A 119 0.56 -17.74 14.75
N ASP A 120 0.66 -18.43 13.60
CA ASP A 120 1.68 -19.46 13.36
C ASP A 120 3.10 -18.89 13.45
N ASP A 121 3.34 -17.73 12.83
CA ASP A 121 4.63 -17.02 12.89
C ASP A 121 5.06 -16.66 14.31
N LEU A 122 4.09 -16.38 15.18
CA LEU A 122 4.34 -16.02 16.58
C LEU A 122 4.38 -17.25 17.50
N GLY A 123 4.17 -18.46 16.96
CA GLY A 123 4.10 -19.69 17.73
C GLY A 123 2.89 -19.75 18.66
N VAL A 124 1.81 -19.03 18.36
CA VAL A 124 0.55 -19.08 19.11
C VAL A 124 -0.22 -20.32 18.66
N PRO A 125 -0.44 -21.34 19.52
CA PRO A 125 -1.19 -22.52 19.12
C PRO A 125 -2.62 -22.13 18.73
N ARG A 126 -3.12 -22.66 17.61
CA ARG A 126 -4.45 -22.33 17.07
C ARG A 126 -5.30 -23.58 16.76
N ASN A 127 -6.61 -23.38 16.74
CA ASN A 127 -7.61 -24.33 16.26
C ASN A 127 -8.33 -23.69 15.04
N GLY A 128 -7.97 -24.12 13.84
CA GLY A 128 -8.42 -23.42 12.63
C GLY A 128 -7.87 -21.99 12.60
N MET A 129 -8.74 -21.00 12.44
CA MET A 129 -8.34 -19.58 12.32
C MET A 129 -8.16 -18.84 13.65
N ARG A 130 -8.45 -19.49 14.78
CA ARG A 130 -8.46 -18.86 16.11
C ARG A 130 -7.41 -19.48 17.03
N ALA A 131 -6.81 -18.69 17.90
CA ALA A 131 -5.94 -19.14 18.96
C ALA A 131 -6.64 -20.15 19.87
N ARG A 132 -5.89 -21.17 20.33
CA ARG A 132 -6.38 -22.16 21.28
C ARG A 132 -6.56 -21.55 22.67
N ASP A 133 -5.70 -20.59 23.02
CA ASP A 133 -5.79 -19.82 24.26
C ASP A 133 -5.86 -18.31 23.94
N PRO A 134 -7.06 -17.69 23.97
CA PRO A 134 -7.20 -16.25 23.76
C PRO A 134 -6.63 -15.42 24.93
N GLY A 135 -6.28 -16.05 26.05
CA GLY A 135 -5.58 -15.44 27.18
C GLY A 135 -4.07 -15.32 26.97
N GLN A 136 -3.49 -16.03 25.99
CA GLN A 136 -2.07 -15.92 25.65
C GLN A 136 -1.73 -14.45 25.31
N VAL A 137 -0.52 -14.03 25.68
CA VAL A 137 -0.04 -12.67 25.48
C VAL A 137 1.07 -12.63 24.44
N VAL A 138 0.97 -11.67 23.53
CA VAL A 138 2.03 -11.24 22.61
C VAL A 138 2.32 -9.76 22.86
N THR A 139 3.32 -9.20 22.19
CA THR A 139 3.63 -7.77 22.30
C THR A 139 2.94 -6.95 21.21
N LEU A 140 2.67 -5.68 21.47
CA LEU A 140 2.12 -4.75 20.48
C LEU A 140 3.00 -4.67 19.22
N GLY A 141 4.33 -4.65 19.39
CA GLY A 141 5.27 -4.67 18.27
C GLY A 141 5.17 -5.93 17.41
N GLN A 142 4.87 -7.09 18.02
CA GLN A 142 4.61 -8.34 17.27
C GLN A 142 3.32 -8.24 16.44
N VAL A 143 2.23 -7.71 17.01
CA VAL A 143 0.96 -7.50 16.30
C VAL A 143 1.15 -6.57 15.10
N VAL A 144 1.80 -5.41 15.29
CA VAL A 144 2.10 -4.45 14.22
C VAL A 144 3.03 -5.07 13.16
N SER A 145 4.03 -5.85 13.58
CA SER A 145 4.91 -6.54 12.65
C SER A 145 4.13 -7.51 11.76
N ARG A 146 3.16 -8.27 12.31
CA ARG A 146 2.32 -9.19 11.53
C ARG A 146 1.36 -8.46 10.59
N MET A 147 0.88 -7.27 10.95
CA MET A 147 0.13 -6.38 10.05
C MET A 147 0.89 -6.08 8.75
N ILE A 148 2.22 -5.93 8.84
CA ILE A 148 3.06 -5.61 7.69
C ILE A 148 3.55 -6.88 6.98
N VAL A 149 4.08 -7.85 7.72
CA VAL A 149 4.73 -9.05 7.15
C VAL A 149 3.73 -10.06 6.62
N ARG A 150 2.66 -10.34 7.38
CA ARG A 150 1.60 -11.28 6.98
C ARG A 150 0.38 -10.60 6.42
N SER A 151 0.37 -9.27 6.42
CA SER A 151 -0.78 -8.50 5.99
C SER A 151 -2.01 -8.81 6.84
N ASP A 152 -1.83 -9.10 8.13
CA ASP A 152 -2.92 -9.36 9.06
C ASP A 152 -3.98 -8.24 8.99
N ASN A 153 -5.24 -8.64 8.83
CA ASN A 153 -6.39 -7.75 8.62
C ASN A 153 -7.04 -7.29 9.92
N ALA A 154 -6.84 -8.01 11.03
CA ALA A 154 -7.34 -7.65 12.35
C ALA A 154 -6.49 -6.56 13.01
N ALA A 155 -5.18 -6.58 12.76
CA ALA A 155 -4.23 -5.65 13.38
C ALA A 155 -4.51 -4.16 13.12
N PRO A 156 -4.88 -3.69 11.90
CA PRO A 156 -5.19 -2.27 11.67
C PRO A 156 -6.36 -1.76 12.51
N ASP A 157 -7.45 -2.52 12.60
CA ASP A 157 -8.63 -2.10 13.34
C ASP A 157 -8.45 -2.23 14.85
N TYR A 158 -7.67 -3.23 15.30
CA TYR A 158 -7.16 -3.26 16.68
C TYR A 158 -6.33 -2.02 17.02
N LEU A 159 -5.41 -1.60 16.14
CA LEU A 159 -4.62 -0.38 16.36
C LEU A 159 -5.46 0.89 16.33
N ARG A 160 -6.45 0.95 15.43
CA ARG A 160 -7.37 2.09 15.34
C ARG A 160 -8.23 2.21 16.60
N ASP A 161 -8.70 1.09 17.14
CA ASP A 161 -9.44 1.04 18.42
C ASP A 161 -8.55 1.46 19.60
N LEU A 162 -7.28 1.03 19.62
CA LEU A 162 -6.31 1.38 20.66
C LEU A 162 -5.89 2.86 20.63
N LEU A 163 -5.60 3.41 19.44
CA LEU A 163 -4.99 4.73 19.26
C LEU A 163 -6.00 5.84 18.96
N GLY A 164 -7.17 5.49 18.44
CA GLY A 164 -8.22 6.41 18.00
C GLY A 164 -7.98 7.06 16.63
N ASP A 165 -9.05 7.59 16.04
CA ASP A 165 -9.04 8.23 14.71
C ASP A 165 -8.13 9.47 14.65
N ASP A 166 -7.97 10.18 15.76
CA ASP A 166 -7.08 11.35 15.85
C ASP A 166 -5.62 10.97 15.60
N ALA A 167 -5.17 9.81 16.09
CA ALA A 167 -3.81 9.34 15.87
C ALA A 167 -3.55 9.04 14.38
N LEU A 168 -4.51 8.39 13.72
CA LEU A 168 -4.42 8.11 12.27
C LEU A 168 -4.49 9.41 11.45
N THR A 169 -5.31 10.37 11.87
CA THR A 169 -5.42 11.68 11.20
C THR A 169 -4.13 12.48 11.32
N ARG A 170 -3.50 12.50 12.51
CA ARG A 170 -2.18 13.11 12.71
C ARG A 170 -1.11 12.42 11.87
N ALA A 171 -1.12 11.08 11.84
CA ALA A 171 -0.19 10.30 11.03
C ALA A 171 -0.31 10.62 9.53
N ALA A 172 -1.54 10.71 9.03
CA ALA A 172 -1.81 11.10 7.66
C ALA A 172 -1.27 12.51 7.35
N GLY A 173 -1.55 13.48 8.23
CA GLY A 173 -1.01 14.84 8.11
C GLY A 173 0.52 14.89 8.09
N ALA A 174 1.17 14.12 8.97
CA ALA A 174 2.64 14.06 9.08
C ALA A 174 3.33 13.53 7.81
N VAL A 175 2.61 12.79 6.97
CA VAL A 175 3.14 12.21 5.72
C VAL A 175 2.54 12.84 4.46
N GLY A 176 1.87 13.98 4.59
CA GLY A 176 1.28 14.70 3.46
C GLY A 176 0.05 14.02 2.85
N TRP A 177 -0.61 13.15 3.60
CA TRP A 177 -1.85 12.50 3.20
C TRP A 177 -3.05 13.35 3.62
N ALA A 178 -3.42 14.31 2.77
CA ALA A 178 -4.61 15.13 2.99
C ALA A 178 -5.90 14.29 2.91
N ASP A 179 -6.88 14.62 3.75
CA ASP A 179 -8.21 14.02 3.80
C ASP A 179 -8.19 12.47 3.75
N PRO A 180 -7.47 11.82 4.67
CA PRO A 180 -7.26 10.38 4.60
C PRO A 180 -8.60 9.64 4.69
N GLU A 181 -8.81 8.71 3.75
CA GLU A 181 -9.88 7.74 3.90
C GLU A 181 -9.45 6.67 4.90
N LEU A 182 -9.69 6.90 6.20
CA LEU A 182 -9.31 5.95 7.25
C LEU A 182 -9.96 4.58 6.97
N PRO A 183 -9.17 3.54 6.64
CA PRO A 183 -9.72 2.26 6.26
C PRO A 183 -10.21 1.49 7.50
N SER A 184 -11.20 0.62 7.30
CA SER A 184 -11.54 -0.45 8.24
C SER A 184 -11.46 -1.77 7.48
N THR A 185 -10.48 -2.61 7.81
CA THR A 185 -10.25 -3.86 7.08
C THR A 185 -11.29 -4.90 7.49
N THR A 186 -11.48 -5.09 8.80
CA THR A 186 -12.57 -5.87 9.37
C THR A 186 -13.91 -5.37 8.85
N GLY A 187 -14.15 -4.06 8.84
CA GLY A 187 -15.40 -3.46 8.39
C GLY A 187 -15.71 -3.73 6.94
N LEU A 188 -14.71 -3.57 6.05
CA LEU A 188 -14.83 -3.90 4.64
C LEU A 188 -15.18 -5.39 4.46
N THR A 189 -14.46 -6.29 5.15
CA THR A 189 -14.67 -7.73 5.04
C THR A 189 -16.04 -8.16 5.56
N VAL A 190 -16.44 -7.71 6.76
CA VAL A 190 -17.77 -8.01 7.33
C VAL A 190 -18.88 -7.49 6.41
N SER A 191 -18.71 -6.28 5.89
CA SER A 191 -19.70 -5.64 5.01
C SER A 191 -19.93 -6.41 3.71
N PHE A 192 -19.00 -7.28 3.31
CA PHE A 192 -19.20 -8.18 2.17
C PHE A 192 -20.23 -9.29 2.47
N PHE A 193 -20.30 -9.75 3.71
CA PHE A 193 -21.30 -10.73 4.20
C PHE A 193 -22.61 -10.07 4.65
N THR A 194 -22.57 -8.77 4.95
CA THR A 194 -23.72 -7.99 5.41
C THR A 194 -23.93 -6.72 4.58
N PRO A 195 -24.02 -6.79 3.24
CA PRO A 195 -24.12 -5.61 2.39
C PRO A 195 -25.38 -4.77 2.68
N GLU A 196 -26.41 -5.36 3.27
CA GLU A 196 -27.62 -4.68 3.72
C GLU A 196 -27.37 -3.63 4.83
N LEU A 197 -26.24 -3.71 5.53
CA LEU A 197 -25.84 -2.75 6.56
C LEU A 197 -25.12 -1.52 5.98
N LEU A 198 -24.69 -1.58 4.71
CA LEU A 198 -24.07 -0.43 4.07
C LEU A 198 -25.12 0.60 3.63
N PRO A 199 -24.80 1.90 3.73
CA PRO A 199 -25.71 2.94 3.28
C PRO A 199 -25.85 2.91 1.76
N ARG A 200 -27.08 3.05 1.26
CA ARG A 200 -27.37 3.14 -0.18
C ARG A 200 -27.00 4.48 -0.81
N GLN A 201 -26.76 5.51 0.00
CA GLN A 201 -26.51 6.90 -0.40
C GLN A 201 -25.40 7.49 0.46
N GLY A 202 -24.82 8.62 0.02
CA GLY A 202 -23.78 9.35 0.79
C GLY A 202 -22.32 9.06 0.39
N GLY A 203 -22.11 8.26 -0.66
CA GLY A 203 -20.78 8.03 -1.25
C GLY A 203 -19.78 7.33 -0.33
N ARG A 204 -18.48 7.46 -0.64
CA ARG A 204 -17.39 6.77 0.09
C ARG A 204 -17.31 7.17 1.57
N ALA A 205 -17.55 8.43 1.92
CA ALA A 205 -17.47 8.87 3.31
C ALA A 205 -18.53 8.18 4.19
N ALA A 206 -19.78 8.12 3.74
CA ALA A 206 -20.85 7.43 4.47
C ALA A 206 -20.59 5.92 4.58
N ARG A 207 -20.13 5.29 3.49
CA ARG A 207 -19.72 3.87 3.50
C ARG A 207 -18.65 3.60 4.55
N ARG A 208 -17.59 4.41 4.60
CA ARG A 208 -16.47 4.24 5.56
C ARG A 208 -16.90 4.37 7.01
N ALA A 209 -17.77 5.33 7.32
CA ALA A 209 -18.33 5.46 8.66
C ALA A 209 -19.12 4.19 9.05
N ALA A 210 -19.95 3.68 8.14
CA ALA A 210 -20.69 2.44 8.38
C ALA A 210 -19.77 1.22 8.53
N GLU A 211 -18.73 1.08 7.70
CA GLU A 211 -17.74 0.00 7.82
C GLU A 211 -17.03 0.02 9.18
N TRP A 212 -16.70 1.19 9.72
CA TRP A 212 -16.13 1.29 11.07
C TRP A 212 -17.12 0.87 12.17
N GLU A 213 -18.37 1.33 12.10
CA GLU A 213 -19.41 0.91 13.04
C GLU A 213 -19.65 -0.61 12.99
N ILE A 214 -19.69 -1.19 11.79
CA ILE A 214 -19.83 -2.63 11.57
C ILE A 214 -18.63 -3.38 12.17
N ALA A 215 -17.40 -2.89 11.98
CA ALA A 215 -16.20 -3.49 12.56
C ALA A 215 -16.25 -3.50 14.09
N ARG A 216 -16.62 -2.36 14.72
CA ARG A 216 -16.78 -2.28 16.18
C ARG A 216 -17.86 -3.22 16.68
N ARG A 217 -19.00 -3.29 15.99
CA ARG A 217 -20.06 -4.24 16.33
C ARG A 217 -19.54 -5.68 16.23
N TYR A 218 -18.84 -6.03 15.16
CA TYR A 218 -18.22 -7.36 15.01
C TYR A 218 -17.23 -7.66 16.15
N ALA A 219 -16.42 -6.68 16.56
CA ALA A 219 -15.40 -6.84 17.60
C ALA A 219 -15.96 -6.93 19.03
N TYR A 220 -17.16 -6.39 19.31
CA TYR A 220 -17.69 -6.30 20.68
C TYR A 220 -19.04 -6.99 20.92
N ASP A 221 -19.83 -7.26 19.87
CA ASP A 221 -21.09 -8.01 19.96
C ASP A 221 -20.85 -9.45 19.49
N SER A 222 -20.70 -10.38 20.45
CA SER A 222 -20.45 -11.79 20.15
C SER A 222 -21.58 -12.46 19.39
N ALA A 223 -22.83 -12.01 19.56
CA ALA A 223 -23.97 -12.56 18.84
C ALA A 223 -23.95 -12.11 17.37
N PHE A 224 -23.65 -10.82 17.13
CA PHE A 224 -23.44 -10.32 15.77
C PHE A 224 -22.23 -10.99 15.10
N ARG A 225 -21.13 -11.19 15.82
CA ARG A 225 -19.97 -11.94 15.31
C ARG A 225 -20.36 -13.35 14.88
N ALA A 226 -21.05 -14.09 15.75
CA ALA A 226 -21.46 -15.46 15.46
C ALA A 226 -22.42 -15.54 14.26
N ASP A 227 -23.32 -14.56 14.11
CA ASP A 227 -24.17 -14.43 12.94
C ASP A 227 -23.33 -14.23 11.67
N VAL A 228 -22.44 -13.23 11.64
CA VAL A 228 -21.55 -12.95 10.50
C VAL A 228 -20.70 -14.16 10.14
N ASP A 229 -20.05 -14.80 11.11
CA ASP A 229 -19.17 -15.96 10.90
C ASP A 229 -19.93 -17.19 10.35
N SER A 230 -21.26 -17.22 10.47
CA SER A 230 -22.11 -18.28 9.91
C SER A 230 -22.64 -17.99 8.50
N ARG A 231 -22.52 -16.73 8.03
CA ARG A 231 -23.07 -16.31 6.74
C ARG A 231 -22.20 -16.79 5.59
N GLN A 232 -22.86 -17.02 4.45
CA GLN A 232 -22.20 -17.19 3.17
C GLN A 232 -22.15 -15.87 2.43
N VAL A 233 -21.16 -15.71 1.55
CA VAL A 233 -21.14 -14.59 0.60
C VAL A 233 -22.46 -14.61 -0.20
N PRO A 234 -23.15 -13.46 -0.31
CA PRO A 234 -24.39 -13.39 -1.07
C PRO A 234 -24.24 -13.89 -2.51
N LYS A 235 -25.20 -14.70 -2.98
CA LYS A 235 -25.16 -15.23 -4.35
C LYS A 235 -25.23 -14.08 -5.36
N GLY A 236 -24.31 -14.09 -6.32
CA GLY A 236 -24.23 -13.05 -7.35
C GLY A 236 -23.57 -11.76 -6.89
N ALA A 237 -22.91 -11.75 -5.72
CA ALA A 237 -22.06 -10.64 -5.30
C ALA A 237 -20.95 -10.40 -6.33
N ASP A 238 -20.84 -9.16 -6.80
CA ASP A 238 -19.72 -8.69 -7.61
C ASP A 238 -18.60 -8.25 -6.66
N GLU A 239 -17.74 -9.20 -6.29
CA GLU A 239 -16.63 -8.97 -5.36
C GLU A 239 -15.64 -7.91 -5.88
N PRO A 240 -15.20 -7.94 -7.17
CA PRO A 240 -14.40 -6.85 -7.72
C PRO A 240 -15.02 -5.47 -7.57
N ALA A 241 -16.31 -5.30 -7.93
CA ALA A 241 -16.99 -4.01 -7.79
C ALA A 241 -17.14 -3.60 -6.32
N PHE A 242 -17.39 -4.55 -5.42
CA PHE A 242 -17.48 -4.29 -3.99
C PHE A 242 -16.18 -3.75 -3.41
N VAL A 243 -15.04 -4.39 -3.75
CA VAL A 243 -13.69 -3.96 -3.35
C VAL A 243 -13.36 -2.62 -3.99
N GLU A 244 -13.71 -2.41 -5.27
CA GLU A 244 -13.44 -1.14 -5.96
C GLU A 244 -14.17 0.04 -5.32
N GLY A 245 -15.38 -0.18 -4.82
CA GLY A 245 -16.15 0.84 -4.11
C GLY A 245 -15.71 1.08 -2.65
N GLY A 246 -14.75 0.31 -2.13
CA GLY A 246 -14.29 0.37 -0.75
C GLY A 246 -13.35 1.55 -0.45
N PRO A 247 -12.72 1.58 0.74
CA PRO A 247 -11.74 2.60 1.11
C PRO A 247 -10.58 2.68 0.10
N GLY A 248 -10.23 3.90 -0.30
CA GLY A 248 -9.19 4.14 -1.29
C GLY A 248 -8.21 5.24 -0.91
N GLY A 249 -7.25 5.47 -1.80
CA GLY A 249 -6.29 6.55 -1.70
C GLY A 249 -5.64 6.78 -3.05
N THR A 250 -4.76 7.76 -3.13
CA THR A 250 -4.09 8.13 -4.38
C THR A 250 -2.67 7.59 -4.41
N ALA A 251 -2.13 7.36 -5.62
CA ALA A 251 -0.75 6.91 -5.75
C ALA A 251 0.23 7.96 -5.18
N ARG A 252 -0.09 9.26 -5.29
CA ARG A 252 0.68 10.34 -4.68
C ARG A 252 0.68 10.28 -3.16
N GLN A 253 -0.47 10.09 -2.52
CA GLN A 253 -0.53 10.00 -1.05
C GLN A 253 0.32 8.84 -0.54
N LEU A 254 0.22 7.68 -1.18
CA LEU A 254 1.04 6.53 -0.80
C LEU A 254 2.53 6.77 -1.10
N ALA A 255 2.88 7.47 -2.18
CA ALA A 255 4.27 7.82 -2.49
C ALA A 255 4.85 8.81 -1.47
N SER A 256 4.09 9.84 -1.07
CA SER A 256 4.47 10.76 0.00
C SER A 256 4.69 10.02 1.33
N LEU A 257 3.84 9.04 1.64
CA LEU A 257 4.01 8.19 2.82
C LEU A 257 5.33 7.42 2.78
N TRP A 258 5.64 6.74 1.68
CA TRP A 258 6.89 5.99 1.54
C TRP A 258 8.12 6.90 1.59
N SER A 259 8.06 8.06 0.94
CA SER A 259 9.08 9.09 1.01
C SER A 259 9.32 9.56 2.45
N ALA A 260 8.25 9.82 3.21
CA ALA A 260 8.32 10.26 4.60
C ALA A 260 8.96 9.21 5.54
N ILE A 261 8.63 7.92 5.35
CA ILE A 261 9.28 6.82 6.08
C ILE A 261 10.77 6.77 5.75
N ALA A 262 11.11 6.77 4.46
CA ALA A 262 12.48 6.60 3.99
C ALA A 262 13.40 7.76 4.38
N HIS A 263 12.93 9.01 4.25
CA HIS A 263 13.69 10.20 4.66
C HIS A 263 13.65 10.46 6.17
N GLY A 264 12.71 9.84 6.89
CA GLY A 264 12.58 10.02 8.33
C GLY A 264 11.98 11.36 8.74
N THR A 265 10.96 11.84 8.03
CA THR A 265 10.42 13.20 8.19
C THR A 265 9.38 13.34 9.30
N PHE A 266 9.09 12.27 10.05
CA PHE A 266 8.14 12.29 11.17
C PHE A 266 8.72 11.58 12.42
N PRO A 267 8.24 11.91 13.64
CA PRO A 267 8.65 11.24 14.87
C PRO A 267 8.39 9.73 14.81
N GLY A 268 9.40 8.92 15.09
CA GLY A 268 9.27 7.47 15.05
C GLY A 268 9.48 6.83 13.67
N ALA A 269 9.85 7.59 12.62
CA ALA A 269 10.11 7.00 11.31
C ALA A 269 11.18 5.88 11.32
N ALA A 270 12.15 5.91 12.22
CA ALA A 270 13.10 4.80 12.42
C ALA A 270 12.42 3.49 12.87
N ILE A 271 11.34 3.58 13.67
CA ILE A 271 10.53 2.44 14.09
C ILE A 271 9.77 1.87 12.89
N ALA A 272 9.15 2.75 12.09
CA ALA A 272 8.46 2.32 10.87
C ALA A 272 9.42 1.62 9.90
N ARG A 273 10.61 2.20 9.66
CA ARG A 273 11.68 1.62 8.84
C ARG A 273 12.11 0.25 9.35
N GLY A 274 12.37 0.11 10.65
CA GLY A 274 12.75 -1.18 11.26
C GLY A 274 11.74 -2.31 11.04
N ILE A 275 10.48 -1.98 10.74
CA ILE A 275 9.43 -2.96 10.44
C ILE A 275 9.35 -3.27 8.94
N VAL A 276 9.36 -2.25 8.07
CA VAL A 276 9.13 -2.41 6.61
C VAL A 276 10.39 -2.71 5.81
N GLU A 277 11.55 -2.25 6.26
CA GLU A 277 12.79 -2.34 5.50
C GLU A 277 13.39 -3.75 5.60
N ARG A 278 13.93 -4.20 4.48
CA ARG A 278 14.82 -5.35 4.39
C ARG A 278 16.08 -4.92 3.66
N VAL A 279 17.22 -5.47 4.06
CA VAL A 279 18.46 -5.38 3.30
C VAL A 279 18.49 -6.62 2.40
N PRO A 280 18.29 -6.51 1.08
CA PRO A 280 18.46 -7.65 0.19
C PRO A 280 19.95 -8.05 0.12
N GLU A 281 20.26 -9.10 -0.65
CA GLU A 281 21.64 -9.52 -0.95
C GLU A 281 22.56 -8.31 -1.20
N PRO A 282 23.84 -8.33 -0.78
CA PRO A 282 24.72 -7.16 -0.83
C PRO A 282 24.80 -6.55 -2.23
N GLU A 283 24.16 -5.40 -2.40
CA GLU A 283 24.23 -4.60 -3.61
C GLU A 283 24.97 -3.28 -3.28
N PRO A 284 26.07 -2.96 -3.98
CA PRO A 284 26.79 -1.70 -3.77
C PRO A 284 25.86 -0.49 -3.90
N GLY A 285 25.91 0.40 -2.90
CA GLY A 285 25.10 1.62 -2.90
C GLY A 285 23.70 1.48 -2.31
N LEU A 286 23.24 0.26 -2.00
CA LEU A 286 21.90 0.02 -1.44
C LEU A 286 21.96 -0.15 0.08
N LEU A 287 21.15 0.63 0.81
CA LEU A 287 21.00 0.50 2.26
C LEU A 287 19.82 -0.39 2.64
N ALA A 288 18.66 -0.17 2.01
CA ALA A 288 17.42 -0.85 2.37
C ALA A 288 16.37 -0.72 1.27
N ILE A 289 15.44 -1.68 1.26
CA ILE A 289 14.20 -1.62 0.49
C ILE A 289 13.03 -1.88 1.45
N GLY A 290 12.16 -0.90 1.60
CA GLY A 290 10.87 -1.02 2.27
C GLY A 290 9.75 -1.24 1.25
N ALA A 291 8.83 -2.16 1.53
CA ALA A 291 7.67 -2.36 0.66
C ALA A 291 6.45 -2.87 1.42
N LYS A 292 5.27 -2.49 0.92
CA LYS A 292 3.99 -3.10 1.31
C LYS A 292 3.04 -3.05 0.13
N GLY A 293 2.38 -4.17 -0.12
CA GLY A 293 1.31 -4.24 -1.09
C GLY A 293 0.04 -4.86 -0.52
N GLY A 294 -0.96 -4.95 -1.37
CA GLY A 294 -2.20 -5.63 -1.15
C GLY A 294 -2.80 -6.08 -2.48
N ASN A 295 -3.43 -7.24 -2.43
CA ASN A 295 -4.15 -7.85 -3.53
C ASN A 295 -5.55 -8.20 -3.04
N ALA A 296 -6.53 -7.98 -3.91
CA ALA A 296 -7.93 -8.35 -3.72
C ALA A 296 -8.52 -8.61 -5.12
N PRO A 297 -9.71 -9.21 -5.24
CA PRO A 297 -10.34 -9.41 -6.55
C PRO A 297 -10.41 -8.12 -7.36
N GLY A 298 -9.79 -8.11 -8.55
CA GLY A 298 -9.73 -6.96 -9.44
C GLY A 298 -8.80 -5.82 -8.99
N VAL A 299 -8.12 -5.92 -7.85
CA VAL A 299 -7.30 -4.85 -7.27
C VAL A 299 -5.90 -5.32 -6.92
N LEU A 300 -4.91 -4.53 -7.33
CA LEU A 300 -3.52 -4.67 -6.93
C LEU A 300 -2.95 -3.30 -6.55
N ALA A 301 -2.40 -3.19 -5.36
CA ALA A 301 -1.78 -1.96 -4.90
C ALA A 301 -0.45 -2.28 -4.23
N ARG A 302 0.59 -1.52 -4.52
CA ARG A 302 1.87 -1.65 -3.84
C ARG A 302 2.66 -0.34 -3.91
N GLY A 303 3.36 -0.06 -2.82
CA GLY A 303 4.41 0.94 -2.79
C GLY A 303 5.72 0.34 -2.28
N THR A 304 6.81 0.93 -2.74
CA THR A 304 8.17 0.60 -2.33
C THR A 304 8.98 1.87 -2.18
N GLU A 305 9.94 1.84 -1.27
CA GLU A 305 11.04 2.81 -1.20
C GLU A 305 12.38 2.08 -1.34
N ILE A 306 13.40 2.80 -1.80
CA ILE A 306 14.78 2.32 -1.92
C ILE A 306 15.70 3.40 -1.36
N ARG A 307 16.36 3.11 -0.24
CA ARG A 307 17.38 3.98 0.37
C ARG A 307 18.78 3.61 -0.08
N ARG A 308 19.58 4.62 -0.41
CA ARG A 308 20.97 4.47 -0.87
C ARG A 308 21.96 5.12 0.09
N ASP A 309 23.21 4.68 0.02
CA ASP A 309 24.30 5.19 0.87
C ASP A 309 24.73 6.62 0.50
N ASP A 310 24.45 7.04 -0.73
CA ASP A 310 24.58 8.44 -1.21
C ASP A 310 23.49 9.38 -0.66
N GLY A 311 22.57 8.86 0.16
CA GLY A 311 21.47 9.61 0.78
C GLY A 311 20.24 9.79 -0.11
N THR A 312 20.26 9.32 -1.35
CA THR A 312 19.08 9.36 -2.23
C THR A 312 18.05 8.31 -1.84
N VAL A 313 16.78 8.64 -2.05
CA VAL A 313 15.63 7.76 -1.82
C VAL A 313 14.82 7.69 -3.10
N ALA A 314 14.66 6.50 -3.65
CA ALA A 314 13.68 6.28 -4.70
C ALA A 314 12.36 5.78 -4.12
N VAL A 315 11.24 6.11 -4.76
CA VAL A 315 9.90 5.65 -4.40
C VAL A 315 9.16 5.22 -5.66
N ALA A 316 8.49 4.08 -5.60
CA ALA A 316 7.52 3.72 -6.62
C ALA A 316 6.23 3.20 -6.02
N VAL A 317 5.12 3.64 -6.59
CA VAL A 317 3.76 3.24 -6.24
C VAL A 317 2.99 2.90 -7.50
N VAL A 318 2.29 1.76 -7.46
CA VAL A 318 1.37 1.34 -8.52
C VAL A 318 0.07 0.87 -7.87
N LEU A 319 -1.03 1.47 -8.30
CA LEU A 319 -2.39 1.09 -7.96
C LEU A 319 -3.10 0.66 -9.24
N VAL A 320 -3.68 -0.52 -9.22
CA VAL A 320 -4.41 -1.13 -10.33
C VAL A 320 -5.80 -1.51 -9.82
N ARG A 321 -6.82 -1.16 -10.59
CA ARG A 321 -8.21 -1.60 -10.40
C ARG A 321 -8.70 -2.37 -11.61
N SER A 322 -9.90 -2.96 -11.50
CA SER A 322 -10.57 -3.68 -12.58
C SER A 322 -9.68 -4.71 -13.29
N MET A 323 -8.73 -5.33 -12.58
CA MET A 323 -7.88 -6.38 -13.14
C MET A 323 -8.74 -7.59 -13.54
N SER A 324 -8.36 -8.26 -14.63
CA SER A 324 -9.00 -9.50 -15.02
C SER A 324 -8.84 -10.56 -13.92
N ALA A 325 -9.79 -11.49 -13.82
CA ALA A 325 -9.69 -12.60 -12.87
C ALA A 325 -8.44 -13.48 -13.13
N GLU A 326 -8.05 -13.63 -14.40
CA GLU A 326 -6.85 -14.36 -14.81
C GLU A 326 -5.57 -13.67 -14.29
N ASP A 327 -5.42 -12.37 -14.55
CA ASP A 327 -4.24 -11.61 -14.10
C ASP A 327 -4.18 -11.52 -12.59
N THR A 328 -5.32 -11.29 -11.93
CA THR A 328 -5.43 -11.34 -10.46
C THR A 328 -4.95 -12.69 -9.93
N GLY A 329 -5.40 -13.80 -10.54
CA GLY A 329 -4.96 -15.13 -10.19
C GLY A 329 -3.46 -15.37 -10.41
N ARG A 330 -2.88 -14.82 -11.49
CA ARG A 330 -1.43 -14.91 -11.75
C ARG A 330 -0.62 -14.17 -10.70
N VAL A 331 -0.99 -12.93 -10.37
CA VAL A 331 -0.29 -12.11 -9.36
C VAL A 331 -0.41 -12.71 -7.96
N ASN A 332 -1.57 -13.30 -7.63
CA ASN A 332 -1.78 -13.99 -6.35
C ASN A 332 -0.91 -15.24 -6.20
N ARG A 333 -0.63 -15.95 -7.29
CA ARG A 333 0.30 -17.10 -7.26
C ARG A 333 1.76 -16.66 -7.12
N SER A 334 2.14 -15.54 -7.73
CA SER A 334 3.47 -14.96 -7.60
C SER A 334 3.45 -13.48 -7.90
N SER A 335 3.91 -12.67 -6.94
CA SER A 335 4.11 -11.23 -7.11
C SER A 335 5.54 -10.85 -7.49
N VAL A 336 6.42 -11.82 -7.81
CA VAL A 336 7.85 -11.57 -8.09
C VAL A 336 8.00 -10.58 -9.25
N ALA A 337 7.39 -10.86 -10.41
CA ALA A 337 7.49 -9.98 -11.57
C ALA A 337 6.97 -8.56 -11.31
N PHE A 338 5.93 -8.41 -10.48
CA PHE A 338 5.41 -7.10 -10.10
C PHE A 338 6.36 -6.35 -9.15
N ASN A 339 7.05 -7.06 -8.26
CA ASN A 339 8.05 -6.47 -7.38
C ASN A 339 9.30 -6.05 -8.15
N ASP A 340 9.73 -6.87 -9.10
CA ASP A 340 10.84 -6.56 -10.00
C ASP A 340 10.49 -5.33 -10.83
N PHE A 341 9.26 -5.26 -11.33
CA PHE A 341 8.76 -4.09 -12.06
C PHE A 341 8.78 -2.82 -11.20
N LEU A 342 8.22 -2.86 -9.98
CA LEU A 342 8.24 -1.72 -9.04
C LEU A 342 9.65 -1.26 -8.68
N THR A 343 10.54 -2.21 -8.44
CA THR A 343 11.95 -1.92 -8.15
C THR A 343 12.64 -1.30 -9.37
N ALA A 344 12.34 -1.79 -10.57
CA ALA A 344 12.89 -1.27 -11.81
C ALA A 344 12.44 0.18 -12.08
N ILE A 345 11.14 0.49 -11.93
CA ILE A 345 10.64 1.86 -12.13
C ILE A 345 11.10 2.83 -11.03
N ALA A 346 11.33 2.35 -9.80
CA ALA A 346 11.93 3.17 -8.74
C ALA A 346 13.40 3.50 -9.06
N ARG A 347 14.14 2.57 -9.66
CA ARG A 347 15.56 2.78 -9.99
C ARG A 347 15.76 3.63 -11.23
N ASP A 348 14.94 3.39 -12.25
CA ASP A 348 14.97 4.11 -13.51
C ASP A 348 13.54 4.30 -14.05
N PRO A 349 12.88 5.41 -13.69
CA PRO A 349 11.57 5.77 -14.25
C PRO A 349 11.57 5.88 -15.78
N SER A 350 12.74 5.99 -16.42
CA SER A 350 12.84 6.05 -17.88
C SER A 350 12.42 4.74 -18.56
N ILE A 351 12.34 3.60 -17.86
CA ILE A 351 11.81 2.38 -18.48
C ILE A 351 10.32 2.50 -18.84
N LEU A 352 9.62 3.46 -18.23
CA LEU A 352 8.25 3.78 -18.57
C LEU A 352 8.22 4.54 -19.91
N PRO A 353 7.24 4.23 -20.79
CA PRO A 353 7.09 4.96 -22.04
C PRO A 353 6.84 6.43 -21.75
N ALA A 354 7.34 7.29 -22.64
CA ALA A 354 7.09 8.72 -22.55
C ALA A 354 5.57 8.97 -22.47
N PRO A 355 5.09 9.97 -21.70
CA PRO A 355 3.66 10.26 -21.57
C PRO A 355 2.94 10.38 -22.93
N ARG A 356 3.63 10.88 -23.96
CA ARG A 356 3.13 11.01 -25.35
C ARG A 356 2.85 9.68 -26.07
N CYS A 357 3.47 8.58 -25.63
CA CYS A 357 3.31 7.25 -26.21
C CYS A 357 2.20 6.44 -25.53
N LEU A 358 1.59 6.98 -24.48
CA LEU A 358 0.42 6.40 -23.85
C LEU A 358 -0.82 7.10 -24.42
N PRO A 359 -1.89 6.36 -24.79
CA PRO A 359 -3.08 6.98 -25.34
C PRO A 359 -3.57 8.09 -24.39
N ALA A 360 -3.69 9.30 -24.94
CA ALA A 360 -4.40 10.38 -24.28
C ALA A 360 -5.87 9.98 -24.13
N ARG A 361 -6.49 10.39 -23.02
CA ARG A 361 -7.89 10.10 -22.72
C ARG A 361 -8.83 10.54 -23.83
#